data_AF-A0A7S2YR09-F1
#
_entry.id   AF-A0A7S2YR09-F1
#
_cell.length_a   1.000
_cell.length_b   1.000
_cell.length_c   1.000
_cell.angle_alpha   90.00
_cell.angle_beta   90.00
_cell.angle_gamma   90.00
#
_symmetry.space_group_name_H-M   'P 1'
#
loop_
_entity.id
_entity.type
_entity.pdbx_description
1 polymer ?
#
loop_
_entity_poly.entity_id
_entity_poly.type
_entity_poly.pdbx_seq_one_letter_code
_entity_poly.pdbx_strand_id
1 'polypeptide(L)'
;ASYPSPIVEEQESARVAKAKVAAIRKQEETKILSRQVYERHGSRNGRRDSVPGVVNSKQGVVATTKPQARITAHFTKQSPTLSAGASTSVEKRVDPSATAKLSTKSHKLGDLDTANMTLSTKERKRTFFQPNSSSTTAAKKAKTISPKAWNCRACTFLNEKPLGLVCSMCGTTKKS
;
A
#
# COMPACT_ATOMS: atom_id res chain seq x y z
N ALA A 1 38.14 11.90 3.43
CA ALA A 1 36.86 12.52 2.99
C ALA A 1 35.78 12.13 3.99
N SER A 2 35.19 13.09 4.69
CA SER A 2 34.08 12.83 5.62
C SER A 2 32.80 12.66 4.82
N TYR A 3 32.06 11.59 5.09
CA TYR A 3 30.74 11.40 4.49
C TYR A 3 29.76 12.43 5.06
N PRO A 4 28.81 12.96 4.27
CA PRO A 4 27.83 13.91 4.79
C PRO A 4 26.92 13.26 5.83
N SER A 5 26.46 14.08 6.78
CA SER A 5 25.44 13.66 7.74
C SER A 5 24.13 13.32 7.02
N PRO A 6 23.31 12.40 7.58
CA PRO A 6 21.99 12.08 7.05
C PRO A 6 21.11 13.33 6.91
N ILE A 7 20.47 13.46 5.75
CA ILE A 7 19.62 14.62 5.41
C ILE A 7 18.32 14.60 6.21
N VAL A 8 17.88 13.41 6.64
CA VAL A 8 16.57 13.19 7.25
C VAL A 8 16.71 12.31 8.47
N GLU A 9 16.07 12.72 9.56
CA GLU A 9 15.94 11.92 10.77
C GLU A 9 14.99 10.73 10.51
N GLU A 10 15.50 9.52 10.70
CA GLU A 10 14.81 8.28 10.33
C GLU A 10 13.47 8.13 11.07
N GLN A 11 13.45 8.45 12.36
CA GLN A 11 12.28 8.23 13.21
C GLN A 11 11.12 9.18 12.83
N GLU A 12 11.42 10.45 12.61
CA GLU A 12 10.42 11.46 12.27
C GLU A 12 9.84 11.22 10.89
N SER A 13 10.70 10.94 9.91
CA SER A 13 10.26 10.66 8.54
C SER A 13 9.38 9.42 8.47
N ALA A 14 9.72 8.35 9.19
CA ALA A 14 8.89 7.16 9.29
C ALA A 14 7.52 7.47 9.92
N ARG A 15 7.48 8.30 10.97
CA ARG A 15 6.23 8.70 11.65
C ARG A 15 5.34 9.51 10.71
N VAL A 16 5.90 10.51 10.02
CA VAL A 16 5.18 11.35 9.06
C VAL A 16 4.65 10.51 7.89
N ALA A 17 5.47 9.60 7.35
CA ALA A 17 5.05 8.72 6.27
C ALA A 17 3.87 7.81 6.69
N LYS A 18 3.96 7.18 7.87
CA LYS A 18 2.87 6.36 8.43
C LYS A 18 1.58 7.15 8.62
N ALA A 19 1.67 8.38 9.14
CA ALA A 19 0.51 9.26 9.32
C ALA A 19 -0.15 9.61 7.98
N LYS A 20 0.64 9.94 6.95
CA LYS A 20 0.15 10.24 5.59
C LYS A 20 -0.56 9.04 4.96
N VAL A 21 0.05 7.85 5.03
CA VAL A 21 -0.58 6.63 4.52
C VAL A 21 -1.87 6.31 5.27
N ALA A 22 -1.89 6.48 6.59
CA ALA A 22 -3.10 6.28 7.38
C ALA A 22 -4.21 7.26 7.00
N ALA A 23 -3.89 8.52 6.70
CA ALA A 23 -4.86 9.50 6.22
C ALA A 23 -5.47 9.09 4.87
N ILE A 24 -4.64 8.69 3.89
CA ILE A 24 -5.10 8.22 2.57
C ILE A 24 -6.01 7.00 2.70
N ARG A 25 -5.67 6.04 3.58
CA ARG A 25 -6.50 4.85 3.82
C ARG A 25 -7.87 5.16 4.42
N LYS A 26 -8.02 6.29 5.12
CA LYS A 26 -9.29 6.73 5.71
C LYS A 26 -10.19 7.47 4.72
N GLN A 27 -9.65 7.99 3.62
CA GLN A 27 -10.42 8.66 2.58
C GLN A 27 -11.44 7.69 1.94
N GLU A 28 -12.65 8.19 1.69
CA GLU A 28 -13.74 7.36 1.19
C GLU A 28 -13.50 6.88 -0.25
N GLU A 29 -12.87 7.73 -1.07
CA GLU A 29 -12.47 7.39 -2.44
C GLU A 29 -11.56 6.15 -2.47
N THR A 30 -10.55 6.11 -1.60
CA THR A 30 -9.63 4.98 -1.46
C THR A 30 -10.37 3.71 -1.05
N LYS A 31 -11.37 3.81 -0.17
CA LYS A 31 -12.19 2.65 0.22
C LYS A 31 -13.02 2.13 -0.95
N ILE A 32 -13.68 3.01 -1.70
CA ILE A 32 -14.49 2.63 -2.87
C ILE A 32 -13.62 1.92 -3.90
N LEU A 33 -12.45 2.47 -4.23
CA LEU A 33 -11.51 1.85 -5.16
C LEU A 33 -11.00 0.51 -4.63
N SER A 34 -10.66 0.42 -3.35
CA SER A 34 -10.22 -0.84 -2.75
C SER A 34 -11.30 -1.93 -2.81
N ARG A 35 -12.58 -1.55 -2.64
CA ARG A 35 -13.72 -2.47 -2.80
C ARG A 35 -13.85 -2.94 -4.24
N GLN A 36 -13.74 -2.04 -5.22
CA GLN A 36 -13.80 -2.42 -6.64
C GLN A 36 -12.68 -3.39 -7.02
N VAL A 37 -11.46 -3.16 -6.53
CA VAL A 37 -10.33 -4.06 -6.73
C VAL A 37 -10.61 -5.42 -6.07
N TYR A 38 -11.16 -5.43 -4.85
CA TYR A 38 -11.53 -6.66 -4.15
C TYR A 38 -12.61 -7.45 -4.90
N GLU A 39 -13.64 -6.79 -5.42
CA GLU A 39 -14.70 -7.45 -6.20
C GLU A 39 -14.16 -8.04 -7.51
N ARG A 40 -13.28 -7.31 -8.22
CA ARG A 40 -12.71 -7.77 -9.50
C ARG A 40 -11.64 -8.84 -9.35
N HIS A 41 -10.78 -8.74 -8.34
CA HIS A 41 -9.58 -9.56 -8.21
C HIS A 41 -9.59 -10.47 -6.97
N GLY A 42 -10.24 -10.04 -5.89
CA GLY A 42 -10.35 -10.78 -4.62
C GLY A 42 -11.46 -11.84 -4.61
N SER A 43 -12.38 -11.82 -5.58
CA SER A 43 -13.45 -12.81 -5.74
C SER A 43 -12.97 -14.16 -6.29
N ARG A 44 -11.81 -14.65 -5.81
CA ARG A 44 -11.43 -16.06 -5.98
C ARG A 44 -12.14 -16.99 -4.99
N ASN A 45 -12.97 -16.43 -4.08
CA ASN A 45 -13.74 -17.20 -3.10
C ASN A 45 -15.18 -17.57 -3.53
N GLY A 46 -15.61 -17.26 -4.75
CA GLY A 46 -16.98 -17.47 -5.23
C GLY A 46 -17.45 -18.93 -5.41
N ARG A 47 -16.75 -19.93 -4.85
CA ARG A 47 -17.12 -21.36 -5.00
C ARG A 47 -17.06 -22.20 -3.72
N ARG A 48 -17.03 -21.61 -2.52
CA ARG A 48 -17.17 -22.42 -1.28
C ARG A 48 -18.60 -22.49 -0.74
N ASP A 49 -19.45 -21.52 -1.03
CA ASP A 49 -20.80 -21.47 -0.42
C ASP A 49 -21.94 -21.86 -1.38
N SER A 50 -21.63 -22.43 -2.55
CA SER A 50 -22.64 -22.94 -3.49
C SER A 50 -22.43 -24.43 -3.76
N VAL A 51 -22.35 -25.23 -2.69
CA VAL A 51 -22.83 -26.61 -2.76
C VAL A 51 -24.28 -26.59 -2.28
N PRO A 52 -25.28 -26.44 -3.17
CA PRO A 52 -26.67 -26.62 -2.80
C PRO A 52 -26.86 -28.11 -2.47
N GLY A 53 -26.84 -28.46 -1.19
CA GLY A 53 -27.03 -29.86 -0.79
C GLY A 53 -26.73 -30.24 0.64
N VAL A 54 -25.97 -29.43 1.41
CA VAL A 54 -25.77 -29.72 2.84
C VAL A 54 -26.87 -29.04 3.64
N VAL A 55 -28.05 -29.67 3.62
CA VAL A 55 -29.15 -29.36 4.52
C VAL A 55 -28.69 -29.50 5.97
N ASN A 56 -29.00 -28.48 6.75
CA ASN A 56 -28.87 -28.47 8.21
C ASN A 56 -29.66 -29.64 8.81
N SER A 57 -28.99 -30.72 9.19
CA SER A 57 -29.51 -31.60 10.25
C SER A 57 -29.31 -30.90 11.59
N LYS A 58 -30.36 -30.19 12.01
CA LYS A 58 -30.55 -29.81 13.41
C LYS A 58 -30.79 -31.07 14.24
N GLN A 59 -29.81 -31.46 15.02
CA GLN A 59 -29.89 -32.22 16.28
C GLN A 59 -28.46 -32.12 16.84
N GLY A 60 -28.18 -31.23 17.79
CA GLY A 60 -28.57 -31.41 19.18
C GLY A 60 -27.43 -32.13 19.91
N VAL A 61 -26.88 -31.46 20.93
CA VAL A 61 -26.15 -32.04 22.07
C VAL A 61 -24.68 -32.47 21.82
N VAL A 62 -23.73 -31.69 22.34
CA VAL A 62 -22.91 -31.96 23.56
C VAL A 62 -21.73 -31.00 23.54
N ALA A 63 -21.63 -30.18 24.59
CA ALA A 63 -20.42 -29.45 24.93
C ALA A 63 -19.25 -30.44 25.09
N THR A 64 -18.30 -30.44 24.17
CA THR A 64 -16.97 -31.00 24.42
C THR A 64 -15.96 -29.88 24.35
N THR A 65 -15.59 -29.40 25.53
CA THR A 65 -14.38 -28.64 25.81
C THR A 65 -13.17 -29.45 25.35
N LYS A 66 -12.72 -29.23 24.11
CA LYS A 66 -11.35 -29.57 23.72
C LYS A 66 -10.56 -28.27 23.62
N PRO A 67 -9.54 -28.04 24.46
CA PRO A 67 -8.70 -26.86 24.35
C PRO A 67 -7.98 -26.93 23.00
N GLN A 68 -8.31 -25.99 22.12
CA GLN A 68 -7.65 -25.83 20.84
C GLN A 68 -6.17 -25.58 21.12
N ALA A 69 -5.31 -26.49 20.66
CA ALA A 69 -3.88 -26.40 20.84
C ALA A 69 -3.40 -25.05 20.29
N ARG A 70 -2.82 -24.26 21.20
CA ARG A 70 -2.17 -22.97 20.90
C ARG A 70 -1.11 -23.21 19.83
N ILE A 71 -1.37 -22.75 18.61
CA ILE A 71 -0.35 -22.64 17.55
C ILE A 71 0.55 -21.46 17.96
N THR A 72 1.46 -21.70 18.90
CA THR A 72 2.36 -20.70 19.44
C THR A 72 3.79 -21.23 19.39
N ALA A 73 4.26 -21.70 18.22
CA ALA A 73 5.64 -22.20 18.13
C ALA A 73 6.21 -22.34 16.72
N HIS A 74 6.20 -21.30 15.85
CA HIS A 74 7.05 -21.36 14.63
C HIS A 74 7.75 -20.04 14.25
N PHE A 75 7.68 -18.99 15.08
CA PHE A 75 8.52 -17.79 14.90
C PHE A 75 9.63 -17.74 15.96
N THR A 76 10.38 -18.82 16.07
CA THR A 76 11.65 -18.81 16.81
C THR A 76 12.72 -18.30 15.86
N LYS A 77 13.17 -17.08 16.14
CA LYS A 77 14.31 -16.40 15.54
C LYS A 77 15.49 -17.37 15.39
N GLN A 78 15.90 -17.64 14.16
CA GLN A 78 17.28 -18.00 13.87
C GLN A 78 18.00 -16.71 13.47
N SER A 79 18.58 -16.05 14.46
CA SER A 79 19.65 -15.08 14.22
C SER A 79 20.92 -15.86 13.91
N PRO A 80 21.68 -15.55 12.86
CA PRO A 80 23.00 -16.14 12.66
C PRO A 80 23.97 -15.55 13.69
N THR A 81 24.36 -16.35 14.66
CA THR A 81 25.56 -16.15 15.48
C THR A 81 26.79 -16.34 14.61
N LEU A 82 27.51 -15.26 14.33
CA LEU A 82 28.95 -15.30 14.08
C LEU A 82 29.66 -14.70 15.31
N SER A 83 30.35 -15.61 16.00
CA SER A 83 31.54 -15.45 16.85
C SER A 83 32.45 -14.26 16.45
N ALA A 84 33.28 -13.66 17.28
CA ALA A 84 33.60 -13.74 18.71
C ALA A 84 34.65 -12.63 18.97
N GLY A 85 34.72 -12.15 20.21
CA GLY A 85 35.75 -11.22 20.71
C GLY A 85 35.14 -10.29 21.76
N ALA A 86 35.07 -10.70 23.04
CA ALA A 86 36.08 -10.44 24.08
C ALA A 86 36.25 -8.92 24.32
N SER A 87 36.04 -8.30 25.49
CA SER A 87 36.05 -8.78 26.88
C SER A 87 35.47 -7.71 27.84
N THR A 88 35.02 -8.17 29.02
CA THR A 88 35.05 -7.55 30.37
C THR A 88 34.27 -6.28 30.70
N SER A 89 33.35 -6.36 31.67
CA SER A 89 33.52 -5.88 33.08
C SER A 89 32.15 -5.53 33.70
N VAL A 90 31.61 -6.34 34.63
CA VAL A 90 31.53 -6.14 36.11
C VAL A 90 30.42 -5.17 36.58
N GLU A 91 29.50 -5.73 37.39
CA GLU A 91 28.55 -5.15 38.37
C GLU A 91 27.51 -4.12 37.86
N LYS A 92 26.25 -4.06 38.33
CA LYS A 92 25.72 -4.25 39.69
C LYS A 92 24.20 -4.46 39.59
N ARG A 93 23.66 -5.47 40.27
CA ARG A 93 22.21 -5.62 40.50
C ARG A 93 21.74 -4.59 41.52
N VAL A 94 20.70 -3.84 41.18
CA VAL A 94 19.82 -3.16 42.13
C VAL A 94 18.40 -3.29 41.60
N ASP A 95 17.57 -4.04 42.32
CA ASP A 95 16.11 -4.01 42.20
C ASP A 95 15.58 -2.63 42.63
N PRO A 96 14.49 -2.15 42.01
CA PRO A 96 13.40 -1.73 42.88
C PRO A 96 12.05 -2.25 42.40
N SER A 97 11.46 -3.06 43.26
CA SER A 97 10.01 -3.17 43.41
C SER A 97 9.47 -1.82 43.87
N ALA A 98 8.69 -1.15 43.01
CA ALA A 98 7.73 -0.13 43.44
C ALA A 98 6.64 0.03 42.37
N THR A 99 5.45 -0.42 42.70
CA THR A 99 4.19 -0.14 42.04
C THR A 99 3.97 1.36 41.86
N ALA A 100 3.85 1.84 40.63
CA ALA A 100 3.30 3.16 40.32
C ALA A 100 2.17 3.03 39.30
N LYS A 101 0.95 3.27 39.77
CA LYS A 101 -0.27 3.43 38.96
C LYS A 101 -0.08 4.64 38.03
N LEU A 102 0.17 4.39 36.75
CA LEU A 102 0.24 5.45 35.75
C LEU A 102 -1.18 5.79 35.29
N SER A 103 -1.69 6.88 35.87
CA SER A 103 -2.93 7.55 35.51
C SER A 103 -2.91 7.98 34.05
N THR A 104 -3.85 7.45 33.26
CA THR A 104 -4.15 7.89 31.89
C THR A 104 -4.78 9.28 31.94
N LYS A 105 -3.95 10.33 31.93
CA LYS A 105 -4.38 11.69 31.62
C LYS A 105 -4.64 11.78 30.11
N SER A 106 -5.92 11.68 29.74
CA SER A 106 -6.42 12.05 28.42
C SER A 106 -6.04 13.50 28.12
N HIS A 107 -4.98 13.70 27.35
CA HIS A 107 -4.76 14.98 26.67
C HIS A 107 -5.72 15.04 25.49
N LYS A 108 -6.71 15.94 25.59
CA LYS A 108 -7.49 16.46 24.46
C LYS A 108 -6.52 16.81 23.33
N LEU A 109 -6.52 16.02 22.27
CA LEU A 109 -6.02 16.45 20.97
C LEU A 109 -6.93 17.60 20.54
N GLY A 110 -6.36 18.79 20.47
CA GLY A 110 -7.03 19.95 19.91
C GLY A 110 -7.48 19.65 18.49
N ASP A 111 -8.72 20.03 18.21
CA ASP A 111 -9.24 20.25 16.87
C ASP A 111 -8.24 21.10 16.08
N LEU A 112 -7.61 20.48 15.08
CA LEU A 112 -7.00 21.23 14.00
C LEU A 112 -8.10 21.41 12.97
N ASP A 113 -8.65 22.62 13.01
CA ASP A 113 -9.65 23.15 12.11
C ASP A 113 -9.45 22.64 10.68
N THR A 114 -10.39 21.78 10.29
CA THR A 114 -10.60 21.37 8.92
C THR A 114 -11.09 22.61 8.18
N ALA A 115 -10.15 23.38 7.63
CA ALA A 115 -10.46 24.46 6.70
C ALA A 115 -11.20 23.87 5.50
N ASN A 116 -12.49 24.15 5.50
CA ASN A 116 -13.52 23.83 4.56
C ASN A 116 -13.13 24.33 3.15
N MET A 117 -12.54 23.47 2.31
CA MET A 117 -12.49 23.70 0.87
C MET A 117 -13.88 23.36 0.32
N THR A 118 -14.75 24.36 0.34
CA THR A 118 -16.08 24.37 -0.27
C THR A 118 -15.93 24.13 -1.78
N LEU A 119 -15.98 22.86 -2.19
CA LEU A 119 -16.10 22.49 -3.60
C LEU A 119 -17.52 22.88 -4.04
N SER A 120 -17.55 23.97 -4.82
CA SER A 120 -18.73 24.46 -5.53
C SER A 120 -19.34 23.34 -6.39
N THR A 121 -20.45 22.79 -5.90
CA THR A 121 -21.35 21.92 -6.66
C THR A 121 -22.10 22.76 -7.69
N LYS A 122 -21.49 22.97 -8.85
CA LYS A 122 -22.25 23.28 -10.06
C LYS A 122 -22.81 21.98 -10.62
N GLU A 123 -24.06 21.71 -10.27
CA GLU A 123 -24.94 20.76 -10.95
C GLU A 123 -24.81 20.91 -12.47
N ARG A 124 -24.23 19.91 -13.12
CA ARG A 124 -24.43 19.69 -14.54
C ARG A 124 -25.33 18.48 -14.71
N LYS A 125 -26.58 18.80 -15.05
CA LYS A 125 -27.62 17.92 -15.58
C LYS A 125 -27.02 16.77 -16.38
N ARG A 126 -27.35 15.56 -15.92
CA ARG A 126 -27.31 14.32 -16.69
C ARG A 126 -27.94 14.58 -18.06
N THR A 127 -27.12 14.55 -19.10
CA THR A 127 -27.60 14.27 -20.45
C THR A 127 -27.25 12.82 -20.75
N PHE A 128 -28.31 12.06 -20.91
CA PHE A 128 -28.36 10.73 -21.51
C PHE A 128 -27.81 10.88 -22.93
N PHE A 129 -26.62 10.34 -23.24
CA PHE A 129 -26.10 10.37 -24.60
C PHE A 129 -25.52 9.04 -25.04
N GLN A 130 -25.96 8.69 -26.25
CA GLN A 130 -25.87 7.45 -26.98
C GLN A 130 -24.42 7.06 -27.34
N PRO A 131 -24.16 5.76 -27.60
CA PRO A 131 -22.92 5.34 -28.23
C PRO A 131 -22.97 5.73 -29.71
N ASN A 132 -22.21 6.77 -30.09
CA ASN A 132 -22.04 7.11 -31.51
C ASN A 132 -20.59 6.92 -31.94
N SER A 133 -20.45 5.91 -32.80
CA SER A 133 -19.49 5.75 -33.88
C SER A 133 -19.05 7.04 -34.58
N SER A 134 -17.77 7.07 -34.94
CA SER A 134 -17.21 7.58 -36.21
C SER A 134 -17.67 8.95 -36.74
N SER A 135 -16.80 9.97 -36.66
CA SER A 135 -16.51 10.99 -37.70
C SER A 135 -15.81 12.21 -37.07
N THR A 136 -14.51 12.41 -37.29
CA THR A 136 -13.94 13.33 -38.29
C THR A 136 -14.59 14.72 -38.33
N THR A 137 -13.99 15.69 -37.64
CA THR A 137 -13.95 17.09 -38.10
C THR A 137 -12.53 17.60 -38.10
N ALA A 138 -12.13 18.11 -39.27
CA ALA A 138 -10.79 18.49 -39.65
C ALA A 138 -10.42 19.85 -39.05
N ALA A 139 -9.55 19.84 -38.04
CA ALA A 139 -8.69 20.98 -37.76
C ALA A 139 -7.33 20.68 -38.39
N LYS A 140 -6.98 21.38 -39.48
CA LYS A 140 -5.62 21.41 -40.04
C LYS A 140 -4.69 22.13 -39.04
N LYS A 141 -4.40 21.47 -37.93
CA LYS A 141 -3.29 21.82 -37.05
C LYS A 141 -2.03 21.30 -37.72
N ALA A 142 -1.05 22.18 -37.89
CA ALA A 142 0.29 21.82 -38.34
C ALA A 142 0.72 20.56 -37.59
N LYS A 143 0.94 19.48 -38.34
CA LYS A 143 1.30 18.17 -37.83
C LYS A 143 2.75 18.30 -37.34
N THR A 144 2.93 18.81 -36.13
CA THR A 144 4.20 18.72 -35.42
C THR A 144 4.51 17.24 -35.37
N ILE A 145 5.46 16.80 -36.19
CA ILE A 145 5.94 15.42 -36.21
C ILE A 145 6.64 15.25 -34.87
N SER A 146 5.88 14.95 -33.82
CA SER A 146 6.44 14.55 -32.55
C SER A 146 7.21 13.28 -32.84
N PRO A 147 8.53 13.27 -32.60
CA PRO A 147 9.33 12.12 -32.95
C PRO A 147 8.76 10.90 -32.19
N LYS A 148 8.44 9.85 -32.95
CA LYS A 148 7.63 8.73 -32.47
C LYS A 148 8.43 7.91 -31.45
N ALA A 149 7.85 7.67 -30.28
CA ALA A 149 8.39 6.74 -29.29
C ALA A 149 8.73 5.38 -29.94
N TRP A 150 9.76 4.68 -29.43
CA TRP A 150 10.23 3.42 -30.02
C TRP A 150 10.27 2.29 -29.01
N ASN A 151 9.89 1.08 -29.45
CA ASN A 151 9.92 -0.11 -28.62
C ASN A 151 11.30 -0.77 -28.67
N CYS A 152 11.85 -1.08 -27.50
CA CYS A 152 13.10 -1.82 -27.39
C CYS A 152 12.93 -3.24 -27.94
N ARG A 153 13.79 -3.65 -28.89
CA ARG A 153 13.76 -5.02 -29.42
C ARG A 153 14.22 -6.09 -28.42
N ALA A 154 15.03 -5.73 -27.42
CA ALA A 154 15.54 -6.68 -26.44
C ALA A 154 14.53 -6.93 -25.29
N CYS A 155 13.96 -5.87 -24.72
CA CYS A 155 13.08 -5.99 -23.54
C CYS A 155 11.64 -5.54 -23.76
N THR A 156 11.25 -5.18 -24.99
CA THR A 156 9.90 -4.70 -25.37
C THR A 156 9.44 -3.38 -24.73
N PHE A 157 10.29 -2.73 -23.94
CA PHE A 157 9.97 -1.46 -23.28
C PHE A 157 9.74 -0.31 -24.27
N LEU A 158 8.71 0.49 -24.04
CA LEU A 158 8.37 1.69 -24.83
C LEU A 158 9.24 2.87 -24.38
N ASN A 159 10.26 3.24 -25.17
CA ASN A 159 11.08 4.42 -24.88
C ASN A 159 10.38 5.69 -25.36
N GLU A 160 9.99 6.53 -24.41
CA GLU A 160 9.33 7.82 -24.65
C GLU A 160 10.27 8.88 -25.26
N LYS A 161 11.59 8.66 -25.17
CA LYS A 161 12.61 9.54 -25.75
C LYS A 161 12.96 9.06 -27.16
N PRO A 162 12.41 9.65 -28.23
CA PRO A 162 12.57 9.13 -29.59
C PRO A 162 13.97 9.37 -30.16
N LEU A 163 14.68 10.39 -29.65
CA LEU A 163 16.10 10.67 -29.92
C LEU A 163 17.05 9.85 -29.01
N GLY A 164 16.50 9.11 -28.04
CA GLY A 164 17.30 8.24 -27.18
C GLY A 164 17.84 7.04 -27.97
N LEU A 165 19.16 6.94 -28.09
CA LEU A 165 19.84 5.81 -28.76
C LEU A 165 19.87 4.54 -27.90
N VAL A 166 19.56 4.65 -26.61
CA VAL A 166 19.68 3.59 -25.61
C VAL A 166 18.36 3.41 -24.87
N CYS A 167 17.96 2.16 -24.62
CA CYS A 167 16.76 1.87 -23.84
C CYS A 167 16.95 2.20 -22.37
N SER A 168 16.02 2.94 -21.76
CA SER A 168 16.09 3.32 -20.34
C SER A 168 15.91 2.16 -19.36
N MET A 169 15.37 1.02 -19.81
CA MET A 169 15.18 -0.16 -18.97
C MET A 169 16.34 -1.16 -19.02
N CYS A 170 16.90 -1.40 -20.19
CA CYS A 170 17.89 -2.48 -20.38
C CYS A 170 19.23 -2.03 -20.97
N GLY A 171 19.40 -0.75 -21.31
CA GLY A 171 20.66 -0.25 -21.86
C GLY A 171 20.96 -0.71 -23.31
N THR A 172 20.08 -1.45 -23.96
CA THR A 172 20.31 -1.90 -25.35
C THR A 172 20.20 -0.72 -26.33
N THR A 173 21.12 -0.62 -27.28
CA THR A 173 21.13 0.41 -28.32
C THR A 173 20.06 0.15 -29.38
N LYS A 174 19.48 1.23 -29.91
CA LYS A 174 18.55 1.19 -31.04
C LYS A 174 19.33 0.82 -32.30
N LYS A 175 19.01 -0.32 -32.91
CA LYS A 175 19.54 -0.67 -34.24
C LYS A 175 18.94 0.32 -35.25
N SER A 176 19.81 1.05 -35.96
CA SER A 176 19.46 1.92 -37.10
C SER A 176 18.91 1.10 -38.25
#